data_AF-A0A2E6F646-F1
#
_entry.id   AF-A0A2E6F646-F1
#
_cell.length_a   1.000
_cell.length_b   1.000
_cell.length_c   1.000
_cell.angle_alpha   90.00
_cell.angle_beta   90.00
_cell.angle_gamma   90.00
#
_symmetry.space_group_name_H-M   'P 1'
#
loop_
_entity.id
_entity.type
_entity.pdbx_description
1 polymer ?
#
loop_
_entity_poly.entity_id
_entity_poly.type
_entity_poly.pdbx_seq_one_letter_code
_entity_poly.pdbx_strand_id
1 'polypeptide(L)'
;MLKYVISMGSSRNKELFFSEVESLVRSWRLAKEIQLIKVEKGSKHFQFYYGLGIVTEDIDKTAINDPSSDLYKFLRENVSKIGSVSFSPGTKSPHLYTEDEIKGFLTGKLEWKNFNYDIRYEFDDIESGNNDFRVEHIQENENQILGSENFQKLLWWASAYGGGSFESFDNACKELELIGEYRSAWTILRSLVNLGHAEIIKSDNGIHWKIRESMLIKHADGCNFSLIGKQTPAFIESLYKEAGVSKEDIIENDFSISFNSDSESINGLSLELIDSNHSALVDSIPSINKWMENIDEDIYISKKATVENTSFYLFDGKNFKKYPDQKERTLGLYRIDKNGFSKYRFFDGGKWVNSDLTDLKYLDYHFKEANKKAKYDSNEKSLYVEERFKWPQIYEQILISASCKLPKRFFSGGRSLLKYENISNNLMQIISEKLKIQITTQ
;
A
#
# COMPACT_ATOMS: atom_id res chain seq x y z
N MET A 1 -20.45 -5.25 31.62
CA MET A 1 -21.27 -6.49 31.64
C MET A 1 -21.95 -6.67 30.28
N LEU A 2 -22.05 -7.89 29.76
CA LEU A 2 -22.71 -8.16 28.46
C LEU A 2 -24.23 -8.31 28.63
N LYS A 3 -25.01 -7.59 27.83
CA LYS A 3 -26.49 -7.65 27.76
C LYS A 3 -26.93 -7.81 26.32
N TYR A 4 -28.17 -8.21 26.08
CA TYR A 4 -28.67 -8.48 24.74
C TYR A 4 -29.90 -7.67 24.40
N VAL A 5 -29.93 -7.06 23.22
CA VAL A 5 -31.17 -6.57 22.60
C VAL A 5 -31.64 -7.61 21.59
N ILE A 6 -32.90 -8.03 21.71
CA ILE A 6 -33.48 -9.03 20.81
C ILE A 6 -34.24 -8.32 19.69
N SER A 7 -33.90 -8.68 18.46
CA SER A 7 -34.63 -8.33 17.25
C SER A 7 -35.13 -9.59 16.56
N MET A 8 -36.34 -9.51 16.00
CA MET A 8 -37.00 -10.61 15.30
C MET A 8 -37.17 -10.22 13.83
N GLY A 9 -36.53 -10.96 12.93
CA GLY A 9 -36.54 -10.66 11.50
C GLY A 9 -37.09 -11.82 10.66
N SER A 10 -37.71 -11.48 9.52
CA SER A 10 -38.10 -12.43 8.49
C SER A 10 -37.09 -12.39 7.33
N SER A 11 -35.82 -12.73 7.58
CA SER A 11 -34.80 -12.69 6.52
C SER A 11 -34.66 -14.06 5.84
N ARG A 12 -34.71 -14.07 4.49
CA ARG A 12 -34.45 -15.26 3.67
C ARG A 12 -32.98 -15.69 3.66
N ASN A 13 -32.05 -14.82 4.05
CA ASN A 13 -30.63 -15.17 4.20
C ASN A 13 -30.06 -14.57 5.50
N LYS A 14 -29.58 -15.43 6.39
CA LYS A 14 -28.90 -15.09 7.64
C LYS A 14 -27.66 -14.23 7.37
N GLU A 15 -26.93 -14.49 6.29
CA GLU A 15 -25.71 -13.77 5.90
C GLU A 15 -25.98 -12.32 5.52
N LEU A 16 -27.10 -12.06 4.83
CA LEU A 16 -27.52 -10.70 4.45
C LEU A 16 -27.79 -9.84 5.70
N PHE A 17 -28.53 -10.40 6.67
CA PHE A 17 -28.79 -9.73 7.94
C PHE A 17 -27.49 -9.38 8.67
N PHE A 18 -26.52 -10.31 8.69
CA PHE A 18 -25.24 -10.07 9.32
C PHE A 18 -24.46 -8.95 8.63
N SER A 19 -24.36 -9.00 7.29
CA SER A 19 -23.65 -7.99 6.52
C SER A 19 -24.26 -6.60 6.71
N GLU A 20 -25.59 -6.49 6.74
CA GLU A 20 -26.30 -5.23 6.99
C GLU A 20 -26.03 -4.70 8.40
N VAL A 21 -26.17 -5.53 9.43
CA VAL A 21 -25.92 -5.11 10.82
C VAL A 21 -24.45 -4.76 11.04
N GLU A 22 -23.52 -5.52 10.46
CA GLU A 22 -22.10 -5.23 10.53
C GLU A 22 -21.76 -3.88 9.89
N SER A 23 -22.23 -3.63 8.67
CA SER A 23 -22.04 -2.35 7.96
C SER A 23 -22.59 -1.17 8.78
N LEU A 24 -23.74 -1.36 9.43
CA LEU A 24 -24.33 -0.33 10.28
C LEU A 24 -23.56 -0.13 11.59
N VAL A 25 -23.09 -1.18 12.25
CA VAL A 25 -22.26 -1.04 13.47
C VAL A 25 -20.96 -0.30 13.15
N ARG A 26 -20.33 -0.60 12.00
CA ARG A 26 -19.10 0.05 11.53
C ARG A 26 -19.33 1.53 11.20
N SER A 27 -20.33 1.85 10.38
CA SER A 27 -20.63 3.23 9.98
C SER A 27 -21.00 4.14 11.17
N TRP A 28 -21.65 3.57 12.20
CA TRP A 28 -21.98 4.28 13.43
C TRP A 28 -20.87 4.24 14.49
N ARG A 29 -19.73 3.60 14.21
CA ARG A 29 -18.58 3.46 15.12
C ARG A 29 -18.93 2.79 16.47
N LEU A 30 -19.90 1.87 16.47
CA LEU A 30 -20.42 1.21 17.68
C LEU A 30 -19.75 -0.13 18.01
N ALA A 31 -18.57 -0.40 17.43
CA ALA A 31 -17.87 -1.68 17.58
C ALA A 31 -17.36 -1.93 19.03
N LYS A 32 -17.21 -0.87 19.83
CA LYS A 32 -16.85 -1.01 21.26
C LYS A 32 -18.04 -1.46 22.09
N GLU A 33 -19.22 -0.96 21.74
CA GLU A 33 -20.49 -1.16 22.42
C GLU A 33 -21.14 -2.48 22.01
N ILE A 34 -21.18 -2.82 20.71
CA ILE A 34 -21.81 -4.04 20.18
C ILE A 34 -20.72 -5.07 19.84
N GLN A 35 -20.57 -6.08 20.69
CA GLN A 35 -19.45 -7.03 20.59
C GLN A 35 -19.85 -8.42 20.08
N LEU A 36 -21.14 -8.74 20.07
CA LEU A 36 -21.62 -10.09 19.74
C LEU A 36 -22.99 -10.03 19.05
N ILE A 37 -23.27 -10.99 18.16
CA ILE A 37 -24.62 -11.25 17.65
C ILE A 37 -24.92 -12.74 17.77
N LYS A 38 -25.94 -13.09 18.56
CA LYS A 38 -26.48 -14.45 18.65
C LYS A 38 -27.64 -14.63 17.69
N VAL A 39 -27.79 -15.83 17.12
CA VAL A 39 -28.88 -16.11 16.17
C VAL A 39 -29.51 -17.45 16.45
N GLU A 40 -30.83 -17.46 16.55
CA GLU A 40 -31.64 -18.67 16.63
C GLU A 40 -32.65 -18.72 15.48
N LYS A 41 -32.84 -19.91 14.91
CA LYS A 41 -33.94 -20.14 13.97
C LYS A 41 -35.25 -20.25 14.75
N GLY A 42 -36.22 -19.42 14.41
CA GLY A 42 -37.55 -19.47 15.00
C GLY A 42 -38.34 -20.69 14.58
N SER A 43 -39.42 -20.98 15.32
CA SER A 43 -40.30 -22.13 15.06
C SER A 43 -41.10 -22.01 13.76
N LYS A 44 -41.29 -20.79 13.22
CA LYS A 44 -41.93 -20.55 11.92
C LYS A 44 -40.90 -20.55 10.79
N HIS A 45 -41.33 -20.98 9.60
CA HIS A 45 -40.47 -21.02 8.42
C HIS A 45 -39.93 -19.60 8.10
N PHE A 46 -38.60 -19.48 7.96
CA PHE A 46 -37.88 -18.22 7.67
C PHE A 46 -37.92 -17.13 8.75
N GLN A 47 -38.26 -17.49 9.98
CA GLN A 47 -38.15 -16.58 11.13
C GLN A 47 -36.81 -16.80 11.84
N PHE A 48 -36.14 -15.72 12.21
CA PHE A 48 -34.91 -15.75 13.00
C PHE A 48 -34.99 -14.74 14.15
N TYR A 49 -34.40 -15.12 15.28
CA TYR A 49 -34.18 -14.25 16.43
C TYR A 49 -32.71 -13.86 16.48
N TYR A 50 -32.45 -12.57 16.61
CA TYR A 50 -31.13 -11.97 16.62
C TYR A 50 -30.92 -11.30 17.98
N GLY A 51 -29.89 -11.69 18.72
CA GLY A 51 -29.51 -11.09 19.98
C GLY A 51 -28.22 -10.28 19.83
N LEU A 52 -28.31 -8.95 19.86
CA LEU A 52 -27.15 -8.06 19.82
C LEU A 52 -26.55 -7.93 21.21
N GLY A 53 -25.38 -8.52 21.43
CA GLY A 53 -24.61 -8.45 22.67
C GLY A 53 -23.90 -7.10 22.83
N ILE A 54 -24.39 -6.30 23.77
CA ILE A 54 -23.91 -4.97 24.08
C ILE A 54 -23.11 -5.00 25.38
N VAL A 55 -21.91 -4.43 25.36
CA VAL A 55 -21.09 -4.22 26.56
C VAL A 55 -21.37 -2.84 27.11
N THR A 56 -21.89 -2.80 28.33
CA THR A 56 -22.04 -1.57 29.10
C THR A 56 -21.37 -1.70 30.47
N GLU A 57 -20.67 -0.66 30.91
CA GLU A 57 -20.09 -0.58 32.25
C GLU A 57 -21.14 -0.23 33.31
N ASP A 58 -22.23 0.46 32.92
CA ASP A 58 -23.32 0.86 33.81
C ASP A 58 -24.69 0.63 33.12
N ILE A 59 -25.54 -0.20 33.71
CA ILE A 59 -26.81 -0.66 33.09
C ILE A 59 -27.87 0.45 33.12
N ASP A 60 -27.82 1.30 34.14
CA ASP A 60 -28.85 2.31 34.40
C ASP A 60 -28.51 3.70 33.84
N LYS A 61 -27.29 3.88 33.29
CA LYS A 61 -26.83 5.18 32.80
C LYS A 61 -26.31 5.15 31.35
N THR A 62 -27.01 5.97 30.58
CA THR A 62 -26.51 6.94 29.58
C THR A 62 -26.35 6.58 28.10
N ALA A 63 -26.24 5.33 27.63
CA ALA A 63 -26.23 5.11 26.18
C ALA A 63 -27.58 4.62 25.64
N ILE A 64 -28.09 3.50 26.14
CA ILE A 64 -29.26 2.81 25.55
C ILE A 64 -30.60 3.45 25.96
N ASN A 65 -30.60 4.34 26.95
CA ASN A 65 -31.79 5.07 27.39
C ASN A 65 -31.74 6.56 27.04
N ASP A 66 -30.62 7.05 26.51
CA ASP A 66 -30.46 8.43 26.10
C ASP A 66 -30.81 8.57 24.62
N PRO A 67 -31.90 9.28 24.26
CA PRO A 67 -32.29 9.50 22.87
C PRO A 67 -31.23 10.20 22.01
N SER A 68 -30.26 10.87 22.65
CA SER A 68 -29.18 11.56 21.96
C SER A 68 -28.00 10.64 21.60
N SER A 69 -27.86 9.47 22.25
CA SER A 69 -26.74 8.56 21.99
C SER A 69 -26.85 7.86 20.63
N ASP A 70 -25.69 7.64 20.02
CA ASP A 70 -25.60 6.95 18.73
C ASP A 70 -26.05 5.49 18.84
N LEU A 71 -25.81 4.84 19.98
CA LEU A 71 -26.28 3.48 20.24
C LEU A 71 -27.82 3.41 20.31
N TYR A 72 -28.47 4.40 20.94
CA TYR A 72 -29.94 4.46 21.00
C TYR A 72 -30.54 4.66 19.61
N LYS A 73 -30.01 5.64 18.85
CA LYS A 73 -30.45 5.92 17.48
C LYS A 73 -30.22 4.73 16.58
N PHE A 74 -29.08 4.07 16.68
CA PHE A 74 -28.78 2.84 15.95
C PHE A 74 -29.82 1.74 16.21
N LEU A 75 -30.09 1.42 17.48
CA LEU A 75 -31.04 0.38 17.86
C LEU A 75 -32.47 0.72 17.40
N ARG A 76 -32.85 2.00 17.50
CA ARG A 76 -34.22 2.44 17.22
C ARG A 76 -34.48 2.69 15.74
N GLU A 77 -33.52 3.21 14.99
CA GLU A 77 -33.71 3.66 13.61
C GLU A 77 -33.20 2.67 12.58
N ASN A 78 -32.25 1.80 12.94
CA ASN A 78 -31.64 0.87 12.01
C ASN A 78 -32.02 -0.57 12.34
N VAL A 79 -31.85 -1.02 13.59
CA VAL A 79 -32.21 -2.40 13.95
C VAL A 79 -33.73 -2.65 13.84
N SER A 80 -34.55 -1.64 14.09
CA SER A 80 -36.02 -1.72 13.90
C SER A 80 -36.48 -1.86 12.45
N LYS A 81 -35.65 -1.44 11.48
CA LYS A 81 -35.92 -1.59 10.04
C LYS A 81 -35.60 -3.01 9.56
N ILE A 82 -34.64 -3.66 10.21
CA ILE A 82 -34.17 -5.02 9.86
C ILE A 82 -34.99 -6.09 10.60
N GLY A 83 -35.57 -5.75 11.76
CA GLY A 83 -36.47 -6.63 12.50
C GLY A 83 -37.24 -5.92 13.61
N SER A 84 -38.23 -6.60 14.18
CA SER A 84 -38.97 -6.10 15.34
C SER A 84 -38.12 -6.21 16.59
N VAL A 85 -37.63 -5.08 17.10
CA VAL A 85 -36.91 -4.99 18.38
C VAL A 85 -37.91 -5.09 19.52
N SER A 86 -37.62 -5.90 20.54
CA SER A 86 -38.43 -5.95 21.76
C SER A 86 -38.18 -4.71 22.62
N PHE A 87 -39.22 -3.93 22.88
CA PHE A 87 -39.19 -2.76 23.76
C PHE A 87 -39.81 -3.09 25.12
N SER A 88 -39.32 -2.45 26.19
CA SER A 88 -39.88 -2.67 27.53
C SER A 88 -41.32 -2.11 27.61
N PRO A 89 -42.26 -2.81 28.28
CA PRO A 89 -43.63 -2.33 28.40
C PRO A 89 -43.71 -0.94 29.02
N GLY A 90 -44.35 0.02 28.34
CA GLY A 90 -44.50 1.39 28.82
C GLY A 90 -43.32 2.33 28.57
N THR A 91 -42.20 1.85 28.01
CA THR A 91 -41.07 2.70 27.59
C THR A 91 -40.81 2.59 26.09
N LYS A 92 -40.18 3.61 25.49
CA LYS A 92 -39.67 3.57 24.11
C LYS A 92 -38.22 3.09 24.03
N SER A 93 -37.73 2.40 25.07
CA SER A 93 -36.35 1.91 25.13
C SER A 93 -36.26 0.40 24.84
N PRO A 94 -35.24 -0.04 24.08
CA PRO A 94 -35.00 -1.46 23.84
C PRO A 94 -34.90 -2.23 25.17
N HIS A 95 -35.51 -3.41 25.25
CA HIS A 95 -35.37 -4.26 26.42
C HIS A 95 -34.01 -4.96 26.40
N LEU A 96 -33.33 -4.98 27.54
CA LEU A 96 -32.02 -5.59 27.70
C LEU A 96 -32.14 -6.90 28.48
N TYR A 97 -31.75 -7.99 27.84
CA TYR A 97 -31.74 -9.32 28.42
C TYR A 97 -30.34 -9.66 28.94
N THR A 98 -30.28 -10.38 30.05
CA THR A 98 -29.06 -11.03 30.55
C THR A 98 -28.76 -12.30 29.76
N GLU A 99 -27.53 -12.79 29.86
CA GLU A 99 -27.15 -14.09 29.30
C GLU A 99 -28.07 -15.22 29.80
N ASP A 100 -28.40 -15.23 31.10
CA ASP A 100 -29.25 -16.26 31.70
C ASP A 100 -30.68 -16.23 31.18
N GLU A 101 -31.23 -15.04 30.92
CA GLU A 101 -32.58 -14.89 30.35
C GLU A 101 -32.67 -15.38 28.89
N ILE A 102 -31.59 -15.27 28.11
CA ILE A 102 -31.61 -15.70 26.69
C ILE A 102 -31.17 -17.14 26.46
N LYS A 103 -30.54 -17.80 27.44
CA LYS A 103 -30.02 -19.19 27.33
C LYS A 103 -31.08 -20.19 26.86
N GLY A 104 -32.36 -19.96 27.18
CA GLY A 104 -33.46 -20.86 26.83
C GLY A 104 -33.95 -20.79 25.39
N PHE A 105 -33.60 -19.75 24.63
CA PHE A 105 -34.11 -19.56 23.26
C PHE A 105 -33.11 -18.98 22.25
N LEU A 106 -31.89 -18.60 22.67
CA LEU A 106 -30.77 -18.30 21.76
C LEU A 106 -29.63 -19.29 22.02
N THR A 107 -29.81 -20.52 21.53
CA THR A 107 -28.87 -21.65 21.71
C THR A 107 -27.77 -21.67 20.64
N GLY A 108 -28.05 -21.10 19.46
CA GLY A 108 -27.08 -20.89 18.40
C GLY A 108 -26.02 -19.85 18.79
N LYS A 109 -24.77 -20.31 18.92
CA LYS A 109 -23.62 -19.42 19.13
C LYS A 109 -22.88 -19.22 17.81
N LEU A 110 -23.11 -18.09 17.17
CA LEU A 110 -22.12 -17.51 16.27
C LEU A 110 -21.29 -16.55 17.13
N GLU A 111 -20.16 -17.05 17.62
CA GLU A 111 -19.19 -16.16 18.25
C GLU A 111 -18.54 -15.35 17.14
N TRP A 112 -18.80 -14.05 17.15
CA TRP A 112 -18.00 -13.13 16.38
C TRP A 112 -16.60 -13.19 17.00
N LYS A 113 -15.64 -13.72 16.25
CA LYS A 113 -14.24 -13.64 16.58
C LYS A 113 -13.86 -12.15 16.55
N ASN A 114 -14.04 -11.49 17.71
CA ASN A 114 -13.53 -10.19 18.13
C ASN A 114 -13.48 -9.08 17.07
N PHE A 115 -14.26 -8.00 17.26
CA PHE A 115 -13.89 -6.68 16.72
C PHE A 115 -12.49 -6.20 17.18
N ASN A 116 -11.89 -6.89 18.16
CA ASN A 116 -10.54 -6.68 18.67
C ASN A 116 -9.46 -7.55 17.99
N TYR A 117 -9.67 -8.09 16.78
CA TYR A 117 -8.53 -8.60 16.01
C TYR A 117 -7.64 -7.44 15.59
N ASP A 118 -6.33 -7.60 15.83
CA ASP A 118 -5.24 -6.79 15.28
C ASP A 118 -5.64 -6.27 13.90
N ILE A 119 -5.64 -4.95 13.80
CA ILE A 119 -5.84 -4.14 12.60
C ILE A 119 -5.57 -4.94 11.32
N ARG A 120 -6.60 -5.63 10.83
CA ARG A 120 -6.71 -6.09 9.45
C ARG A 120 -7.78 -5.22 8.85
N TYR A 121 -7.31 -4.19 8.15
CA TYR A 121 -8.16 -3.29 7.40
C TYR A 121 -8.74 -4.06 6.21
N GLU A 122 -9.98 -4.54 6.37
CA GLU A 122 -10.83 -4.81 5.23
C GLU A 122 -11.27 -3.46 4.67
N PHE A 123 -10.85 -3.22 3.42
CA PHE A 123 -11.07 -1.98 2.70
C PHE A 123 -12.56 -1.80 2.43
N ASP A 124 -13.11 -0.62 2.77
CA ASP A 124 -14.47 -0.26 2.40
C ASP A 124 -14.64 -0.41 0.88
N ASP A 125 -15.71 -1.08 0.45
CA ASP A 125 -16.17 -1.10 -0.94
C ASP A 125 -16.65 0.31 -1.32
N ILE A 126 -15.69 1.19 -1.61
CA ILE A 126 -15.93 2.38 -2.41
C ILE A 126 -16.07 1.88 -3.84
N GLU A 127 -17.23 2.13 -4.45
CA GLU A 127 -17.52 1.78 -5.85
C GLU A 127 -16.28 2.01 -6.71
N SER A 128 -15.79 0.92 -7.31
CA SER A 128 -14.58 0.85 -8.11
C SER A 128 -14.62 1.87 -9.26
N GLY A 129 -14.12 3.07 -9.01
CA GLY A 129 -13.73 4.00 -10.06
C GLY A 129 -12.60 3.35 -10.85
N ASN A 130 -12.80 3.21 -12.15
CA ASN A 130 -11.83 2.68 -13.12
C ASN A 130 -10.41 3.23 -12.86
N ASN A 131 -9.59 2.46 -12.15
CA ASN A 131 -8.19 2.78 -11.88
C ASN A 131 -7.31 2.38 -13.06
N ASP A 132 -7.63 2.92 -14.24
CA ASP A 132 -6.68 3.04 -15.34
C ASP A 132 -5.96 4.37 -15.18
N PHE A 133 -4.83 4.32 -14.51
CA PHE A 133 -3.96 5.46 -14.30
C PHE A 133 -3.65 6.14 -15.64
N ARG A 134 -4.13 7.38 -15.79
CA ARG A 134 -3.55 8.33 -16.71
C ARG A 134 -2.12 8.59 -16.24
N VAL A 135 -1.17 7.80 -16.74
CA VAL A 135 0.25 8.15 -16.66
C VAL A 135 0.43 9.32 -17.63
N GLU A 136 0.14 10.51 -17.14
CA GLU A 136 0.58 11.74 -17.79
C GLU A 136 2.11 11.66 -17.89
N HIS A 137 2.64 12.04 -19.04
CA HIS A 137 4.08 12.05 -19.31
C HIS A 137 4.74 13.10 -18.41
N ILE A 138 4.98 12.76 -17.15
CA ILE A 138 5.73 13.60 -16.22
C ILE A 138 7.20 13.36 -16.55
N GLN A 139 7.83 14.36 -17.18
CA GLN A 139 9.28 14.48 -17.14
C GLN A 139 9.63 14.83 -15.69
N GLU A 140 9.98 13.83 -14.89
CA GLU A 140 10.30 13.97 -13.47
C GLU A 140 11.46 14.95 -13.31
N ASN A 141 11.26 16.24 -13.08
CA ASN A 141 12.36 17.17 -12.75
C ASN A 141 12.39 17.32 -11.21
N GLU A 142 12.94 16.31 -10.52
CA GLU A 142 12.84 16.18 -9.06
C GLU A 142 13.76 17.13 -8.24
N ASN A 143 14.51 18.03 -8.87
CA ASN A 143 15.53 18.84 -8.17
C ASN A 143 15.02 20.13 -7.51
N GLN A 144 13.71 20.32 -7.33
CA GLN A 144 13.20 21.38 -6.45
C GLN A 144 12.81 20.80 -5.09
N ILE A 145 13.73 21.02 -4.14
CA ILE A 145 13.61 20.77 -2.70
C ILE A 145 12.50 21.71 -2.17
N LEU A 146 11.24 21.27 -2.28
CA LEU A 146 10.17 21.76 -1.42
C LEU A 146 10.36 21.09 -0.06
N GLY A 147 10.28 21.89 1.01
CA GLY A 147 10.89 21.61 2.32
C GLY A 147 10.65 20.20 2.88
N SER A 148 11.72 19.60 3.40
CA SER A 148 11.73 18.29 4.08
C SER A 148 10.63 18.15 5.13
N GLU A 149 10.19 19.25 5.74
CA GLU A 149 9.16 19.27 6.77
C GLU A 149 7.80 18.73 6.29
N ASN A 150 7.34 19.08 5.08
CA ASN A 150 6.04 18.60 4.59
C ASN A 150 6.10 17.11 4.21
N PHE A 151 7.26 16.63 3.76
CA PHE A 151 7.47 15.21 3.51
C PHE A 151 7.53 14.40 4.81
N GLN A 152 8.15 14.94 5.86
CA GLN A 152 8.10 14.33 7.19
C GLN A 152 6.66 14.32 7.74
N LYS A 153 5.90 15.42 7.59
CA LYS A 153 4.48 15.44 7.96
C LYS A 153 3.67 14.39 7.21
N LEU A 154 3.93 14.21 5.91
CA LEU A 154 3.30 13.15 5.13
C LEU A 154 3.66 11.77 5.69
N LEU A 155 4.94 11.52 6.00
CA LEU A 155 5.38 10.25 6.56
C LEU A 155 4.78 10.00 7.95
N TRP A 156 4.66 11.02 8.80
CA TRP A 156 4.00 10.90 10.10
C TRP A 156 2.50 10.64 9.96
N TRP A 157 1.84 11.34 9.05
CA TRP A 157 0.44 11.08 8.72
C TRP A 157 0.27 9.64 8.23
N ALA A 158 1.08 9.21 7.27
CA ALA A 158 1.03 7.85 6.72
C ALA A 158 1.30 6.79 7.79
N SER A 159 2.23 7.08 8.71
CA SER A 159 2.59 6.24 9.85
C SER A 159 1.47 6.12 10.89
N ALA A 160 0.76 7.22 11.16
CA ALA A 160 -0.39 7.23 12.05
C ALA A 160 -1.60 6.54 11.41
N TYR A 161 -1.79 6.71 10.11
CA TYR A 161 -2.91 6.17 9.36
C TYR A 161 -2.74 4.67 9.04
N GLY A 162 -1.50 4.20 8.88
CA GLY A 162 -1.17 2.78 8.70
C GLY A 162 -1.32 2.26 7.26
N GLY A 163 -2.30 2.75 6.52
CA GLY A 163 -2.54 2.40 5.12
C GLY A 163 -3.89 2.90 4.62
N GLY A 164 -4.12 2.90 3.31
CA GLY A 164 -5.37 3.40 2.73
C GLY A 164 -5.45 3.22 1.22
N SER A 165 -6.48 3.80 0.61
CA SER A 165 -6.60 3.88 -0.85
C SER A 165 -5.58 4.87 -1.42
N PHE A 166 -5.26 4.73 -2.70
CA PHE A 166 -4.43 5.74 -3.38
C PHE A 166 -5.06 7.14 -3.33
N GLU A 167 -6.39 7.25 -3.38
CA GLU A 167 -7.10 8.53 -3.31
C GLU A 167 -6.90 9.23 -1.96
N SER A 168 -6.89 8.49 -0.85
CA SER A 168 -6.61 9.09 0.46
C SER A 168 -5.17 9.62 0.55
N PHE A 169 -4.21 8.92 -0.06
CA PHE A 169 -2.83 9.37 -0.16
C PHE A 169 -2.68 10.62 -1.04
N ASP A 170 -3.36 10.64 -2.19
CA ASP A 170 -3.36 11.78 -3.10
C ASP A 170 -3.94 13.04 -2.44
N ASN A 171 -5.04 12.89 -1.72
CA ASN A 171 -5.62 13.99 -0.93
C ASN A 171 -4.64 14.50 0.14
N ALA A 172 -3.97 13.61 0.88
CA ALA A 172 -2.96 14.03 1.86
C ALA A 172 -1.79 14.77 1.20
N CYS A 173 -1.33 14.33 0.04
CA CYS A 173 -0.28 15.03 -0.70
C CYS A 173 -0.71 16.42 -1.18
N LYS A 174 -1.98 16.59 -1.58
CA LYS A 174 -2.55 17.88 -1.97
C LYS A 174 -2.67 18.84 -0.79
N GLU A 175 -3.18 18.37 0.34
CA GLU A 175 -3.30 19.16 1.58
C GLU A 175 -1.94 19.63 2.12
N LEU A 176 -0.88 18.84 1.90
CA LEU A 176 0.49 19.19 2.27
C LEU A 176 1.24 19.96 1.18
N GLU A 177 0.57 20.36 0.09
CA GLU A 177 1.13 21.10 -1.04
C GLU A 177 2.37 20.42 -1.65
N LEU A 178 2.38 19.08 -1.65
CA LEU A 178 3.48 18.29 -2.20
C LEU A 178 3.33 18.02 -3.70
N ILE A 179 2.17 18.30 -4.28
CA ILE A 179 1.88 18.11 -5.70
C ILE A 179 2.31 19.35 -6.48
N GLY A 180 2.98 19.15 -7.61
CA GLY A 180 3.44 20.23 -8.48
C GLY A 180 3.49 19.81 -9.94
N GLU A 181 3.98 20.71 -10.80
CA GLU A 181 4.04 20.51 -12.27
C GLU A 181 4.75 19.20 -12.67
N TYR A 182 5.77 18.79 -11.90
CA TYR A 182 6.58 17.61 -12.19
C TYR A 182 6.53 16.53 -11.08
N ARG A 183 5.60 16.64 -10.14
CA ARG A 183 5.51 15.75 -8.97
C ARG A 183 4.05 15.41 -8.69
N SER A 184 3.74 14.11 -8.68
CA SER A 184 2.41 13.59 -8.40
C SER A 184 2.39 12.77 -7.10
N ALA A 185 1.19 12.47 -6.59
CA ALA A 185 1.05 11.60 -5.43
C ALA A 185 1.63 10.20 -5.71
N TRP A 186 1.52 9.74 -6.96
CA TRP A 186 2.11 8.47 -7.39
C TRP A 186 3.63 8.47 -7.30
N THR A 187 4.31 9.53 -7.76
CA THR A 187 5.77 9.62 -7.66
C THR A 187 6.22 9.66 -6.19
N ILE A 188 5.48 10.37 -5.34
CA ILE A 188 5.76 10.44 -3.90
C ILE A 188 5.57 9.08 -3.22
N LEU A 189 4.44 8.40 -3.49
CA LEU A 189 4.17 7.07 -2.94
C LEU A 189 5.24 6.08 -3.38
N ARG A 190 5.66 6.14 -4.65
CA ARG A 190 6.72 5.28 -5.18
C ARG A 190 8.05 5.53 -4.48
N SER A 191 8.37 6.78 -4.16
CA SER A 191 9.56 7.13 -3.37
C SER A 191 9.51 6.51 -1.96
N LEU A 192 8.37 6.59 -1.27
CA LEU A 192 8.18 5.91 0.02
C LEU A 192 8.33 4.40 -0.08
N VAL A 193 7.80 3.79 -1.13
CA VAL A 193 7.91 2.35 -1.40
C VAL A 193 9.37 1.96 -1.69
N ASN A 194 10.07 2.77 -2.48
CA ASN A 194 11.47 2.53 -2.83
C ASN A 194 12.40 2.65 -1.64
N LEU A 195 12.11 3.56 -0.71
CA LEU A 195 12.85 3.74 0.54
C LEU A 195 12.43 2.74 1.63
N GLY A 196 11.47 1.86 1.35
CA GLY A 196 11.03 0.83 2.29
C GLY A 196 10.09 1.33 3.40
N HIS A 197 9.54 2.56 3.29
CA HIS A 197 8.54 3.06 4.23
C HIS A 197 7.16 2.45 3.97
N ALA A 198 6.82 2.20 2.71
CA ALA A 198 5.50 1.74 2.32
C ALA A 198 5.56 0.53 1.38
N GLU A 199 4.41 -0.12 1.20
CA GLU A 199 4.18 -1.13 0.17
C GLU A 199 2.87 -0.81 -0.57
N ILE A 200 2.82 -1.22 -1.84
CA ILE A 200 1.62 -1.09 -2.67
C ILE A 200 0.94 -2.45 -2.74
N ILE A 201 -0.34 -2.47 -2.42
CA ILE A 201 -1.20 -3.65 -2.49
C ILE A 201 -2.20 -3.43 -3.62
N LYS A 202 -2.14 -4.27 -4.65
CA LYS A 202 -3.12 -4.28 -5.74
C LYS A 202 -4.24 -5.24 -5.38
N SER A 203 -5.48 -4.77 -5.40
CA SER A 203 -6.68 -5.59 -5.22
C SER A 203 -7.68 -5.31 -6.34
N ASP A 204 -8.75 -6.09 -6.39
CA ASP A 204 -9.85 -5.90 -7.35
C ASP A 204 -10.50 -4.50 -7.19
N ASN A 205 -10.45 -3.94 -5.98
CA ASN A 205 -10.97 -2.61 -5.64
C ASN A 205 -9.97 -1.47 -5.93
N GLY A 206 -8.80 -1.79 -6.48
CA GLY A 206 -7.81 -0.80 -6.90
C GLY A 206 -6.50 -0.85 -6.12
N ILE A 207 -5.79 0.29 -6.12
CA ILE A 207 -4.48 0.40 -5.49
C ILE A 207 -4.63 0.92 -4.06
N HIS A 208 -4.06 0.14 -3.15
CA HIS A 208 -3.93 0.49 -1.74
C HIS A 208 -2.45 0.64 -1.40
N TRP A 209 -2.18 1.47 -0.40
CA TRP A 209 -0.85 1.61 0.19
C TRP A 209 -0.91 1.19 1.65
N LYS A 210 0.21 0.71 2.17
CA LYS A 210 0.37 0.35 3.59
C LYS A 210 1.74 0.78 4.06
N ILE A 211 1.82 1.35 5.25
CA ILE A 211 3.10 1.65 5.90
C ILE A 211 3.71 0.36 6.46
N ARG A 212 5.02 0.19 6.30
CA ARG A 212 5.76 -0.94 6.88
C ARG A 212 6.10 -0.63 8.34
N GLU A 213 6.31 -1.67 9.14
CA GLU A 213 6.79 -1.49 10.51
C GLU A 213 8.19 -0.85 10.52
N SER A 214 8.50 -0.15 11.61
CA SER A 214 9.78 0.51 11.79
C SER A 214 10.91 -0.53 11.83
N MET A 215 11.96 -0.30 11.03
CA MET A 215 13.14 -1.16 11.00
C MET A 215 14.40 -0.31 10.83
N LEU A 216 15.54 -0.83 11.28
CA LEU A 216 16.84 -0.19 11.12
C LEU A 216 17.68 -0.90 10.08
N ILE A 217 18.16 -0.16 9.10
CA ILE A 217 19.12 -0.65 8.12
C ILE A 217 20.52 -0.19 8.53
N LYS A 218 21.42 -1.15 8.80
CA LYS A 218 22.84 -0.89 9.07
C LYS A 218 23.61 -0.75 7.77
N HIS A 219 24.24 0.39 7.52
CA HIS A 219 24.99 0.69 6.30
C HIS A 219 26.29 -0.12 6.21
N ALA A 220 26.86 -0.19 5.01
CA ALA A 220 28.05 -1.00 4.73
C ALA A 220 29.32 -0.51 5.45
N ASP A 221 29.33 0.72 5.97
CA ASP A 221 30.40 1.22 6.84
C ASP A 221 30.35 0.68 8.27
N GLY A 222 29.24 0.05 8.65
CA GLY A 222 29.06 -0.62 9.93
C GLY A 222 28.72 0.28 11.10
N CYS A 223 28.70 1.60 10.95
CA CYS A 223 28.44 2.56 12.02
C CYS A 223 27.27 3.51 11.71
N ASN A 224 26.85 3.60 10.45
CA ASN A 224 25.68 4.38 10.07
C ASN A 224 24.44 3.49 9.96
N PHE A 225 23.32 4.03 10.41
CA PHE A 225 22.02 3.37 10.42
C PHE A 225 21.00 4.28 9.77
N SER A 226 20.02 3.70 9.09
CA SER A 226 18.83 4.41 8.61
C SER A 226 17.57 3.78 9.16
N LEU A 227 16.65 4.64 9.58
CA LEU A 227 15.32 4.25 9.99
C LEU A 227 14.38 4.23 8.77
N ILE A 228 13.78 3.08 8.52
CA ILE A 228 12.75 2.90 7.49
C ILE A 228 11.43 2.46 8.11
N GLY A 229 10.37 2.38 7.30
CA GLY A 229 9.03 2.03 7.76
C GLY A 229 8.33 3.21 8.45
N LYS A 230 7.48 2.87 9.41
CA LYS A 230 6.70 3.78 10.23
C LYS A 230 7.61 4.72 11.02
N GLN A 231 7.28 6.00 11.05
CA GLN A 231 7.97 7.01 11.84
C GLN A 231 6.94 7.94 12.49
N THR A 232 7.03 8.10 13.81
CA THR A 232 6.21 9.07 14.55
C THR A 232 7.10 9.98 15.37
N PRO A 233 6.66 11.21 15.71
CA PRO A 233 7.45 12.09 16.56
C PRO A 233 7.86 11.44 17.89
N ALA A 234 6.94 10.73 18.55
CA ALA A 234 7.22 10.02 19.81
C ALA A 234 8.27 8.91 19.64
N PHE A 235 8.26 8.22 18.50
CA PHE A 235 9.25 7.21 18.19
C PHE A 235 10.63 7.82 17.95
N ILE A 236 10.70 8.92 17.19
CA ILE A 236 11.94 9.65 16.94
C ILE A 236 12.50 10.21 18.26
N GLU A 237 11.66 10.70 19.16
CA GLU A 237 12.08 11.10 20.52
C GLU A 237 12.65 9.95 21.34
N SER A 238 12.04 8.77 21.23
CA SER A 238 12.53 7.55 21.90
C SER A 238 13.87 7.13 21.30
N LEU A 239 14.05 7.26 19.99
CA LEU A 239 15.32 7.03 19.30
C LEU A 239 16.44 7.89 19.89
N TYR A 240 16.21 9.20 20.06
CA TYR A 240 17.19 10.11 20.67
C TYR A 240 17.57 9.68 22.10
N LYS A 241 16.57 9.31 22.89
CA LYS A 241 16.76 9.01 24.31
C LYS A 241 17.42 7.65 24.55
N GLU A 242 17.01 6.63 23.80
CA GLU A 242 17.38 5.24 24.07
C GLU A 242 18.62 4.80 23.30
N ALA A 243 18.81 5.26 22.06
CA ALA A 243 20.00 4.94 21.27
C ALA A 243 21.15 5.95 21.46
N GLY A 244 20.96 6.97 22.30
CA GLY A 244 21.98 7.98 22.59
C GLY A 244 22.36 8.83 21.37
N VAL A 245 21.48 8.88 20.36
CA VAL A 245 21.69 9.64 19.12
C VAL A 245 21.43 11.11 19.43
N SER A 246 22.42 11.98 19.20
CA SER A 246 22.18 13.42 19.30
C SER A 246 21.36 13.90 18.11
N LYS A 247 20.61 14.99 18.29
CA LYS A 247 19.81 15.55 17.19
C LYS A 247 20.70 16.06 16.06
N GLU A 248 21.91 16.49 16.40
CA GLU A 248 22.94 16.98 15.49
C GLU A 248 23.56 15.87 14.63
N ASP A 249 23.52 14.62 15.10
CA ASP A 249 24.04 13.45 14.38
C ASP A 249 23.04 12.87 13.37
N ILE A 250 21.80 13.39 13.36
CA ILE A 250 20.77 12.97 12.42
C ILE A 250 20.88 13.74 11.11
N ILE A 251 21.03 13.00 10.03
CA ILE A 251 20.87 13.48 8.67
C ILE A 251 19.44 13.15 8.23
N GLU A 252 18.59 14.16 8.26
CA GLU A 252 17.25 14.10 7.67
C GLU A 252 17.34 14.39 6.18
N ASN A 253 17.08 13.38 5.35
CA ASN A 253 16.74 13.59 3.94
C ASN A 253 15.22 13.38 3.78
N ASP A 254 14.63 13.86 2.69
CA ASP A 254 13.17 13.99 2.47
C ASP A 254 12.28 12.93 3.17
N PHE A 255 12.65 11.64 3.16
CA PHE A 255 11.94 10.59 3.91
C PHE A 255 12.81 9.72 4.82
N SER A 256 14.12 9.90 4.85
CA SER A 256 15.03 9.00 5.58
C SER A 256 15.68 9.71 6.75
N ILE A 257 15.63 9.09 7.93
CA ILE A 257 16.42 9.48 9.09
C ILE A 257 17.65 8.59 9.11
N SER A 258 18.85 9.17 9.01
CA SER A 258 20.10 8.44 9.13
C SER A 258 20.95 9.00 10.27
N PHE A 259 21.65 8.13 10.99
CA PHE A 259 22.44 8.52 12.15
C PHE A 259 23.63 7.58 12.36
N ASN A 260 24.65 8.06 13.07
CA ASN A 260 25.77 7.24 13.52
C ASN A 260 25.49 6.73 14.94
N SER A 261 25.75 5.45 15.20
CA SER A 261 25.62 4.89 16.55
C SER A 261 26.41 3.60 16.67
N ASP A 262 26.63 3.17 17.90
CA ASP A 262 27.27 1.91 18.23
C ASP A 262 26.20 0.82 18.17
N SER A 263 26.49 -0.35 17.60
CA SER A 263 25.48 -1.42 17.49
C SER A 263 24.92 -1.89 18.84
N GLU A 264 25.68 -1.72 19.93
CA GLU A 264 25.22 -2.05 21.28
C GLU A 264 24.12 -1.09 21.77
N SER A 265 24.22 0.19 21.44
CA SER A 265 23.23 1.23 21.80
C SER A 265 21.88 1.01 21.10
N ILE A 266 21.90 0.42 19.91
CA ILE A 266 20.70 0.15 19.11
C ILE A 266 19.88 -1.02 19.64
N ASN A 267 20.49 -1.97 20.33
CA ASN A 267 19.80 -3.15 20.87
C ASN A 267 18.68 -2.78 21.85
N GLY A 268 18.68 -1.57 22.41
CA GLY A 268 17.61 -1.07 23.29
C GLY A 268 16.27 -0.81 22.59
N LEU A 269 16.26 -0.53 21.28
CA LEU A 269 15.08 0.00 20.58
C LEU A 269 14.01 -1.06 20.23
N SER A 270 14.26 -2.34 20.48
CA SER A 270 13.35 -3.45 20.11
C SER A 270 12.92 -3.42 18.62
N LEU A 271 13.80 -2.95 17.74
CA LEU A 271 13.57 -2.90 16.29
C LEU A 271 14.27 -4.06 15.60
N GLU A 272 13.70 -4.49 14.48
CA GLU A 272 14.40 -5.38 13.56
C GLU A 272 15.60 -4.63 12.97
N LEU A 273 16.80 -5.17 13.22
CA LEU A 273 18.04 -4.69 12.64
C LEU A 273 18.36 -5.52 11.40
N ILE A 274 18.45 -4.85 10.26
CA ILE A 274 18.70 -5.46 8.98
C ILE A 274 20.04 -4.92 8.42
N ASP A 275 21.00 -5.82 8.15
CA ASP A 275 22.33 -5.45 7.61
C ASP A 275 22.27 -5.12 6.11
N SER A 276 22.65 -3.91 5.69
CA SER A 276 22.68 -3.46 4.28
C SER A 276 23.45 -4.37 3.32
N ASN A 277 24.35 -5.22 3.84
CA ASN A 277 24.97 -6.29 3.05
C ASN A 277 23.99 -7.43 2.71
N HIS A 278 22.70 -7.28 2.99
CA HIS A 278 21.59 -8.23 2.81
C HIS A 278 21.79 -9.25 1.70
N SER A 279 22.60 -10.26 1.98
CA SER A 279 22.72 -11.43 1.13
C SER A 279 21.32 -12.01 0.97
N ALA A 280 20.51 -12.10 2.03
CA ALA A 280 19.15 -12.59 1.94
C ALA A 280 18.25 -11.85 0.93
N LEU A 281 18.16 -10.51 0.95
CA LEU A 281 17.34 -9.76 -0.03
C LEU A 281 17.95 -9.86 -1.43
N VAL A 282 19.25 -9.68 -1.55
CA VAL A 282 19.98 -9.74 -2.82
C VAL A 282 19.94 -11.13 -3.46
N ASP A 283 19.96 -12.18 -2.65
CA ASP A 283 19.86 -13.57 -3.07
C ASP A 283 18.44 -13.89 -3.50
N SER A 284 17.44 -13.33 -2.80
CA SER A 284 16.02 -13.54 -3.09
C SER A 284 15.57 -12.92 -4.42
N ILE A 285 16.25 -11.89 -4.92
CA ILE A 285 15.80 -11.25 -6.15
C ILE A 285 15.97 -12.16 -7.36
N PRO A 286 14.97 -12.22 -8.26
CA PRO A 286 15.03 -13.09 -9.42
C PRO A 286 16.15 -12.68 -10.39
N SER A 287 16.59 -13.62 -11.23
CA SER A 287 17.29 -13.25 -12.46
C SER A 287 16.32 -12.55 -13.41
N ILE A 288 16.83 -11.83 -14.40
CA ILE A 288 15.99 -11.08 -15.34
C ILE A 288 14.95 -11.96 -16.05
N ASN A 289 15.35 -13.19 -16.43
CA ASN A 289 14.45 -14.15 -17.07
C ASN A 289 13.33 -14.58 -16.11
N LYS A 290 13.66 -14.93 -14.87
CA LYS A 290 12.68 -15.35 -13.86
C LYS A 290 11.75 -14.20 -13.46
N TRP A 291 12.28 -12.97 -13.42
CA TRP A 291 11.46 -11.78 -13.22
C TRP A 291 10.44 -11.62 -14.34
N MET A 292 10.87 -11.71 -15.60
CA MET A 292 10.00 -11.63 -16.78
C MET A 292 8.92 -12.70 -16.82
N GLU A 293 9.23 -13.92 -16.36
CA GLU A 293 8.26 -15.01 -16.24
C GLU A 293 7.14 -14.70 -15.23
N ASN A 294 7.46 -13.93 -14.19
CA ASN A 294 6.55 -13.55 -13.12
C ASN A 294 5.77 -12.25 -13.38
N ILE A 295 5.99 -11.57 -14.52
CA ILE A 295 5.20 -10.38 -14.86
C ILE A 295 3.82 -10.83 -15.31
N ASP A 296 2.79 -10.18 -14.75
CA ASP A 296 1.39 -10.45 -15.04
C ASP A 296 1.10 -10.37 -16.54
N GLU A 297 0.41 -11.39 -17.06
CA GLU A 297 -0.14 -11.36 -18.41
C GLU A 297 -1.42 -10.51 -18.43
N ASP A 298 -1.52 -9.58 -19.38
CA ASP A 298 -2.79 -8.91 -19.67
C ASP A 298 -3.61 -9.78 -20.62
N ILE A 299 -4.46 -10.64 -20.04
CA ILE A 299 -5.36 -11.53 -20.77
C ILE A 299 -6.48 -10.80 -21.52
N TYR A 300 -6.73 -9.52 -21.20
CA TYR A 300 -7.82 -8.74 -21.79
C TYR A 300 -7.45 -8.13 -23.15
N ILE A 301 -6.15 -8.15 -23.51
CA ILE A 301 -5.69 -7.75 -24.82
C ILE A 301 -5.52 -9.01 -25.66
N SER A 302 -6.55 -9.30 -26.45
CA SER A 302 -6.52 -10.48 -27.31
C SER A 302 -5.33 -10.43 -28.28
N LYS A 303 -4.72 -11.59 -28.53
CA LYS A 303 -3.62 -11.74 -29.51
C LYS A 303 -4.07 -11.47 -30.96
N LYS A 304 -5.38 -11.39 -31.23
CA LYS A 304 -5.93 -11.38 -32.60
C LYS A 304 -7.05 -10.37 -32.90
N ALA A 305 -7.54 -9.55 -31.97
CA ALA A 305 -8.55 -8.55 -32.31
C ALA A 305 -7.91 -7.17 -32.45
N THR A 306 -7.94 -6.63 -33.66
CA THR A 306 -8.42 -5.24 -33.85
C THR A 306 -9.69 -5.09 -33.02
N VAL A 307 -9.54 -4.65 -31.79
CA VAL A 307 -10.66 -4.21 -30.98
C VAL A 307 -11.11 -2.90 -31.63
N GLU A 308 -12.34 -2.84 -32.12
CA GLU A 308 -12.91 -1.61 -32.67
C GLU A 308 -12.65 -0.45 -31.70
N ASN A 309 -12.32 0.72 -32.24
CA ASN A 309 -11.95 1.93 -31.47
C ASN A 309 -10.71 1.77 -30.57
N THR A 310 -9.78 0.87 -30.89
CA THR A 310 -8.50 0.74 -30.20
C THR A 310 -7.35 1.11 -31.13
N SER A 311 -6.59 2.14 -30.77
CA SER A 311 -5.39 2.57 -31.49
C SER A 311 -4.13 2.11 -30.77
N PHE A 312 -3.20 1.54 -31.52
CA PHE A 312 -1.92 1.09 -30.99
C PHE A 312 -0.81 2.04 -31.40
N TYR A 313 0.13 2.29 -30.50
CA TYR A 313 1.32 3.08 -30.76
C TYR A 313 2.53 2.33 -30.24
N LEU A 314 3.55 2.12 -31.07
CA LEU A 314 4.79 1.45 -30.69
C LEU A 314 5.83 2.47 -30.24
N PHE A 315 6.51 2.19 -29.14
CA PHE A 315 7.61 3.00 -28.63
C PHE A 315 8.86 2.83 -29.51
N ASP A 316 9.41 3.93 -30.00
CA ASP A 316 10.62 3.94 -30.84
C ASP A 316 11.91 4.22 -30.05
N GLY A 317 11.83 4.23 -28.72
CA GLY A 317 12.91 4.62 -27.82
C GLY A 317 12.84 6.07 -27.33
N LYS A 318 12.03 6.91 -27.99
CA LYS A 318 11.79 8.30 -27.57
C LYS A 318 10.30 8.63 -27.49
N ASN A 319 9.53 8.24 -28.49
CA ASN A 319 8.11 8.58 -28.63
C ASN A 319 7.27 7.35 -29.01
N PHE A 320 5.99 7.43 -28.74
CA PHE A 320 5.00 6.47 -29.21
C PHE A 320 4.52 6.86 -30.62
N LYS A 321 4.80 6.02 -31.61
CA LYS A 321 4.38 6.22 -33.00
C LYS A 321 3.21 5.30 -33.35
N LYS A 322 2.22 5.82 -34.06
CA LYS A 322 1.03 5.04 -34.45
C LYS A 322 1.48 3.76 -35.16
N TYR A 323 1.02 2.61 -34.65
CA TYR A 323 1.27 1.31 -35.22
C TYR A 323 0.14 0.95 -36.19
N PRO A 324 0.43 0.42 -37.39
CA PRO A 324 -0.62 0.12 -38.36
C PRO A 324 -1.61 -0.94 -37.84
N ASP A 325 -2.91 -0.67 -37.96
CA ASP A 325 -3.96 -1.52 -37.37
C ASP A 325 -3.92 -2.96 -37.90
N GLN A 326 -3.68 -3.10 -39.22
CA GLN A 326 -3.64 -4.37 -39.94
C GLN A 326 -2.31 -5.13 -39.84
N LYS A 327 -1.29 -4.57 -39.18
CA LYS A 327 0.02 -5.22 -39.07
C LYS A 327 0.06 -6.14 -37.86
N GLU A 328 0.60 -7.35 -38.05
CA GLU A 328 0.88 -8.26 -36.93
C GLU A 328 1.76 -7.57 -35.89
N ARG A 329 1.43 -7.76 -34.62
CA ARG A 329 2.15 -7.09 -33.53
C ARG A 329 3.56 -7.65 -33.42
N THR A 330 4.51 -6.76 -33.23
CA THR A 330 5.93 -7.08 -33.13
C THR A 330 6.38 -6.86 -31.70
N LEU A 331 7.46 -7.52 -31.30
CA LEU A 331 8.04 -7.32 -29.98
C LEU A 331 8.27 -5.82 -29.68
N GLY A 332 7.84 -5.36 -28.50
CA GLY A 332 8.07 -3.99 -28.06
C GLY A 332 7.03 -3.43 -27.09
N LEU A 333 7.30 -2.22 -26.61
CA LEU A 333 6.41 -1.46 -25.75
C LEU A 333 5.37 -0.68 -26.55
N TYR A 334 4.09 -0.90 -26.23
CA TYR A 334 2.95 -0.25 -26.84
C TYR A 334 2.21 0.68 -25.86
N ARG A 335 1.72 1.79 -26.38
CA ARG A 335 0.58 2.54 -25.82
C ARG A 335 -0.68 2.11 -26.58
N ILE A 336 -1.73 1.80 -25.84
CA ILE A 336 -3.00 1.30 -26.36
C ILE A 336 -4.08 2.28 -25.92
N ASP A 337 -4.64 2.99 -26.89
CA ASP A 337 -5.65 4.02 -26.66
C ASP A 337 -7.03 3.45 -27.03
N LYS A 338 -7.99 3.46 -26.10
CA LYS A 338 -9.37 3.00 -26.31
C LYS A 338 -10.34 3.92 -25.58
N ASN A 339 -11.31 4.49 -26.29
CA ASN A 339 -12.36 5.35 -25.71
C ASN A 339 -11.81 6.50 -24.83
N GLY A 340 -10.67 7.08 -25.18
CA GLY A 340 -10.02 8.15 -24.40
C GLY A 340 -9.23 7.69 -23.18
N PHE A 341 -9.10 6.37 -22.97
CA PHE A 341 -8.21 5.76 -21.98
C PHE A 341 -6.95 5.23 -22.67
N SER A 342 -5.80 5.37 -22.02
CA SER A 342 -4.50 4.91 -22.52
C SER A 342 -3.90 3.90 -21.55
N LYS A 343 -3.53 2.73 -22.05
CA LYS A 343 -2.76 1.72 -21.31
C LYS A 343 -1.38 1.54 -21.91
N TYR A 344 -0.41 1.14 -21.11
CA TYR A 344 0.93 0.77 -21.58
C TYR A 344 1.17 -0.72 -21.37
N ARG A 345 1.66 -1.41 -22.40
CA ARG A 345 1.91 -2.86 -22.36
C ARG A 345 3.12 -3.22 -23.17
N PHE A 346 3.84 -4.25 -22.74
CA PHE A 346 4.92 -4.81 -23.53
C PHE A 346 4.44 -6.10 -24.20
N PHE A 347 4.73 -6.27 -25.48
CA PHE A 347 4.49 -7.51 -26.22
C PHE A 347 5.82 -8.25 -26.37
N ASP A 348 5.91 -9.46 -25.84
CA ASP A 348 7.14 -10.27 -25.85
C ASP A 348 7.28 -11.17 -27.09
N GLY A 349 6.35 -11.05 -28.05
CA GLY A 349 6.25 -11.93 -29.22
C GLY A 349 5.26 -13.08 -29.04
N GLY A 350 4.72 -13.30 -27.84
CA GLY A 350 3.72 -14.31 -27.55
C GLY A 350 2.56 -13.81 -26.70
N LYS A 351 2.82 -13.04 -25.65
CA LYS A 351 1.84 -12.51 -24.69
C LYS A 351 2.01 -11.01 -24.48
N TRP A 352 0.94 -10.40 -23.98
CA TRP A 352 0.95 -9.02 -23.51
C TRP A 352 1.25 -9.03 -22.02
N VAL A 353 2.27 -8.28 -21.59
CA VAL A 353 2.62 -8.17 -20.18
C VAL A 353 2.22 -6.80 -19.63
N ASN A 354 1.69 -6.82 -18.40
CA ASN A 354 1.28 -5.66 -17.64
C ASN A 354 2.28 -5.39 -16.52
N SER A 355 2.82 -4.18 -16.47
CA SER A 355 3.66 -3.71 -15.38
C SER A 355 3.68 -2.19 -15.36
N ASP A 356 4.41 -1.60 -14.41
CA ASP A 356 4.69 -0.18 -14.36
C ASP A 356 5.48 0.27 -15.60
N LEU A 357 5.21 1.50 -16.06
CA LEU A 357 5.80 2.02 -17.30
C LEU A 357 7.34 1.99 -17.30
N THR A 358 7.97 2.19 -16.14
CA THR A 358 9.44 2.08 -16.00
C THR A 358 9.93 0.67 -16.32
N ASP A 359 9.27 -0.34 -15.77
CA ASP A 359 9.60 -1.74 -15.99
C ASP A 359 9.36 -2.14 -17.45
N LEU A 360 8.26 -1.67 -18.04
CA LEU A 360 7.95 -1.90 -19.45
C LEU A 360 8.95 -1.23 -20.40
N LYS A 361 9.44 -0.03 -20.07
CA LYS A 361 10.52 0.64 -20.81
C LYS A 361 11.83 -0.14 -20.69
N TYR A 362 12.13 -0.66 -19.50
CA TYR A 362 13.30 -1.51 -19.31
C TYR A 362 13.21 -2.79 -20.16
N LEU A 363 12.04 -3.44 -20.25
CA LEU A 363 11.85 -4.59 -21.14
C LEU A 363 12.09 -4.24 -22.61
N ASP A 364 11.49 -3.15 -23.10
CA ASP A 364 11.68 -2.68 -24.48
C ASP A 364 13.16 -2.45 -24.80
N TYR A 365 13.86 -1.80 -23.87
CA TYR A 365 15.30 -1.63 -23.95
C TYR A 365 16.04 -2.97 -23.94
N HIS A 366 15.68 -3.86 -23.02
CA HIS A 366 16.35 -5.14 -22.79
C HIS A 366 16.41 -6.00 -24.06
N PHE A 367 15.35 -5.97 -24.87
CA PHE A 367 15.26 -6.75 -26.10
C PHE A 367 15.83 -6.03 -27.33
N LYS A 368 15.85 -4.70 -27.36
CA LYS A 368 16.36 -3.92 -28.51
C LYS A 368 17.86 -3.69 -28.47
N GLU A 369 18.44 -3.52 -27.27
CA GLU A 369 19.85 -3.21 -27.11
C GLU A 369 20.60 -4.33 -26.37
N ALA A 370 21.53 -4.98 -27.09
CA ALA A 370 22.38 -6.03 -26.52
C ALA A 370 23.47 -5.47 -25.58
N ASN A 371 23.86 -4.21 -25.72
CA ASN A 371 25.00 -3.61 -25.03
C ASN A 371 24.56 -2.71 -23.87
N LYS A 372 23.98 -3.33 -22.83
CA LYS A 372 23.59 -2.62 -21.61
C LYS A 372 24.84 -2.24 -20.82
N LYS A 373 25.04 -0.94 -20.58
CA LYS A 373 26.21 -0.44 -19.84
C LYS A 373 25.79 0.41 -18.66
N ALA A 374 26.31 0.05 -17.49
CA ALA A 374 26.38 0.94 -16.33
C ALA A 374 27.85 1.24 -16.02
N LYS A 375 28.10 2.32 -15.28
CA LYS A 375 29.44 2.62 -14.78
C LYS A 375 29.45 2.51 -13.27
N TYR A 376 30.52 1.97 -12.72
CA TYR A 376 30.70 1.89 -11.29
C TYR A 376 32.01 2.55 -10.92
N ASP A 377 31.95 3.56 -10.06
CA ASP A 377 33.12 4.18 -9.47
C ASP A 377 33.43 3.47 -8.16
N SER A 378 34.56 2.75 -8.15
CA SER A 378 34.98 1.95 -7.01
C SER A 378 35.49 2.78 -5.83
N ASN A 379 35.98 3.99 -6.09
CA ASN A 379 36.44 4.91 -5.06
C ASN A 379 35.26 5.59 -4.36
N GLU A 380 34.28 6.06 -5.14
CA GLU A 380 33.07 6.68 -4.61
C GLU A 380 31.99 5.67 -4.19
N LYS A 381 32.22 4.37 -4.42
CA LYS A 381 31.22 3.30 -4.25
C LYS A 381 29.87 3.67 -4.88
N SER A 382 29.93 4.22 -6.08
CA SER A 382 28.78 4.84 -6.74
C SER A 382 28.47 4.17 -8.06
N LEU A 383 27.21 3.79 -8.25
CA LEU A 383 26.70 3.19 -9.47
C LEU A 383 25.96 4.24 -10.30
N TYR A 384 26.30 4.28 -11.58
CA TYR A 384 25.76 5.23 -12.55
C TYR A 384 24.99 4.50 -13.64
N VAL A 385 23.70 4.80 -13.75
CA VAL A 385 22.78 4.21 -14.73
C VAL A 385 22.19 5.32 -15.59
N GLU A 386 22.15 5.16 -16.92
CA GLU A 386 21.45 6.13 -17.75
C GLU A 386 19.95 6.07 -17.45
N GLU A 387 19.32 7.23 -17.25
CA GLU A 387 17.93 7.31 -16.80
C GLU A 387 16.95 6.64 -17.77
N ARG A 388 17.21 6.74 -19.07
CA ARG A 388 16.44 6.02 -20.10
C ARG A 388 16.48 4.50 -19.97
N PHE A 389 17.44 3.97 -19.21
CA PHE A 389 17.65 2.56 -18.91
C PHE A 389 17.45 2.25 -17.43
N LYS A 390 16.70 3.11 -16.71
CA LYS A 390 16.34 2.89 -15.31
C LYS A 390 15.86 1.45 -15.11
N TRP A 391 16.43 0.78 -14.12
CA TRP A 391 16.20 -0.65 -13.89
C TRP A 391 14.80 -0.90 -13.34
N PRO A 392 14.29 -2.14 -13.46
CA PRO A 392 12.99 -2.46 -12.89
C PRO A 392 12.97 -2.21 -11.40
N GLN A 393 11.79 -1.84 -10.88
CA GLN A 393 11.65 -1.39 -9.50
C GLN A 393 12.24 -2.37 -8.47
N ILE A 394 12.08 -3.68 -8.67
CA ILE A 394 12.62 -4.69 -7.75
C ILE A 394 14.15 -4.63 -7.60
N TYR A 395 14.88 -4.26 -8.65
CA TYR A 395 16.34 -4.12 -8.59
C TYR A 395 16.74 -2.74 -8.06
N GLU A 396 16.01 -1.70 -8.45
CA GLU A 396 16.21 -0.34 -7.94
C GLU A 396 15.99 -0.28 -6.42
N GLN A 397 14.97 -0.97 -5.90
CA GLN A 397 14.70 -1.05 -4.46
C GLN A 397 15.88 -1.59 -3.66
N ILE A 398 16.65 -2.54 -4.20
CA ILE A 398 17.83 -3.08 -3.51
C ILE A 398 18.93 -2.02 -3.45
N LEU A 399 19.18 -1.32 -4.57
CA LEU A 399 20.17 -0.24 -4.61
C LEU A 399 19.80 0.87 -3.64
N ILE A 400 18.52 1.24 -3.59
CA ILE A 400 18.01 2.27 -2.69
C ILE A 400 18.09 1.77 -1.25
N SER A 401 17.72 0.53 -0.96
CA SER A 401 17.80 -0.04 0.39
C SER A 401 19.23 -0.10 0.92
N ALA A 402 20.21 -0.36 0.05
CA ALA A 402 21.63 -0.38 0.44
C ALA A 402 22.15 0.98 0.95
N SER A 403 21.57 2.08 0.49
CA SER A 403 21.97 3.45 0.86
C SER A 403 20.95 4.23 1.66
N CYS A 404 19.70 3.73 1.70
CA CYS A 404 18.50 4.44 2.13
C CYS A 404 18.33 5.82 1.48
N LYS A 405 18.77 5.96 0.22
CA LYS A 405 18.70 7.21 -0.54
C LYS A 405 18.15 6.96 -1.93
N LEU A 406 17.30 7.88 -2.38
CA LEU A 406 16.88 7.92 -3.78
C LEU A 406 18.07 8.31 -4.67
N PRO A 407 18.12 7.83 -5.93
CA PRO A 407 19.20 8.18 -6.84
C PRO A 407 19.21 9.68 -7.15
N LYS A 408 20.40 10.28 -7.18
CA LYS A 408 20.56 11.67 -7.61
C LYS A 408 20.69 11.73 -9.13
N ARG A 409 19.99 12.67 -9.75
CA ARG A 409 20.13 12.93 -11.18
C ARG A 409 21.26 13.92 -11.43
N PHE A 410 22.07 13.64 -12.46
CA PHE A 410 23.02 14.60 -13.00
C PHE A 410 23.15 14.42 -14.52
N PHE A 411 23.58 15.49 -15.18
CA PHE A 411 23.71 15.53 -16.62
C PHE A 411 25.19 15.44 -17.02
N SER A 412 25.54 14.47 -17.86
CA SER A 412 26.92 14.29 -18.32
C SER A 412 26.94 13.87 -19.79
N GLY A 413 27.70 14.58 -20.61
CA GLY A 413 27.87 14.27 -22.03
C GLY A 413 26.55 14.24 -22.83
N GLY A 414 25.59 15.11 -22.48
CA GLY A 414 24.27 15.15 -23.15
C GLY A 414 23.29 14.07 -22.68
N ARG A 415 23.64 13.29 -21.65
CA ARG A 415 22.81 12.20 -21.12
C ARG A 415 22.44 12.47 -19.66
N SER A 416 21.22 12.09 -19.31
CA SER A 416 20.77 12.06 -17.92
C SER A 416 21.19 10.75 -17.27
N LEU A 417 21.89 10.85 -16.14
CA LEU A 417 22.39 9.74 -15.35
C LEU A 417 21.77 9.75 -13.95
N LEU A 418 21.47 8.57 -13.45
CA LEU A 418 21.08 8.30 -12.07
C LEU A 418 22.32 7.82 -11.31
N LYS A 419 22.68 8.51 -10.23
CA LYS A 419 23.75 8.13 -9.29
C LYS A 419 23.12 7.45 -8.08
N TYR A 420 23.43 6.18 -7.88
CA TYR A 420 23.17 5.44 -6.66
C TYR A 420 24.45 5.46 -5.80
N GLU A 421 24.35 5.96 -4.58
CA GLU A 421 25.47 6.10 -3.64
C GLU A 421 25.60 4.85 -2.76
N ASN A 422 26.77 4.65 -2.14
CA ASN A 422 27.01 3.59 -1.14
C ASN A 422 26.72 2.15 -1.63
N ILE A 423 26.90 1.89 -2.92
CA ILE A 423 26.70 0.56 -3.51
C ILE A 423 28.00 -0.23 -3.38
N SER A 424 27.97 -1.39 -2.71
CA SER A 424 29.15 -2.25 -2.57
C SER A 424 29.52 -2.94 -3.88
N ASN A 425 30.81 -3.26 -4.05
CA ASN A 425 31.31 -4.03 -5.20
C ASN A 425 30.56 -5.37 -5.36
N ASN A 426 30.31 -6.06 -4.24
CA ASN A 426 29.60 -7.34 -4.24
C ASN A 426 28.15 -7.18 -4.71
N LEU A 427 27.43 -6.19 -4.20
CA LEU A 427 26.07 -5.90 -4.61
C LEU A 427 25.99 -5.56 -6.11
N MET A 428 26.92 -4.74 -6.57
CA MET A 428 27.05 -4.39 -7.98
C MET A 428 27.26 -5.63 -8.86
N GLN A 429 28.16 -6.54 -8.46
CA GLN A 429 28.42 -7.79 -9.18
C GLN A 429 27.18 -8.67 -9.25
N ILE A 430 26.48 -8.87 -8.13
CA ILE A 430 25.28 -9.72 -8.10
C ILE A 430 24.16 -9.15 -8.99
N ILE A 431 23.91 -7.83 -8.93
CA ILE A 431 22.90 -7.20 -9.78
C ILE A 431 23.32 -7.28 -11.26
N SER A 432 24.60 -7.07 -11.55
CA SER A 432 25.17 -7.20 -12.90
C SER A 432 24.87 -8.56 -13.52
N GLU A 433 25.12 -9.63 -12.75
CA GLU A 433 24.84 -11.01 -13.16
C GLU A 433 23.34 -11.27 -13.34
N LYS A 434 22.50 -10.86 -12.39
CA LYS A 434 21.05 -11.09 -12.45
C LYS A 434 20.39 -10.34 -13.61
N LEU A 435 20.84 -9.11 -13.91
CA LEU A 435 20.32 -8.31 -15.02
C LEU A 435 21.00 -8.59 -16.37
N LYS A 436 22.09 -9.37 -16.38
CA LYS A 436 22.94 -9.62 -17.57
C LYS A 436 23.38 -8.31 -18.22
N ILE A 437 23.91 -7.39 -17.42
CA ILE A 437 24.40 -6.07 -17.87
C ILE A 437 25.92 -6.02 -17.76
N GLN A 438 26.58 -5.19 -18.55
CA GLN A 438 28.01 -4.93 -18.39
C GLN A 438 28.20 -3.70 -17.51
N ILE A 439 28.98 -3.83 -16.44
CA ILE A 439 29.36 -2.71 -15.59
C ILE A 439 30.84 -2.42 -15.81
N THR A 440 31.14 -1.21 -16.28
CA THR A 440 32.52 -0.76 -16.42
C THR A 440 32.97 -0.14 -15.10
N THR A 441 33.97 -0.74 -14.48
CA THR A 441 34.61 -0.20 -13.27
C THR A 441 35.59 0.91 -13.63
N GLN A 442 35.52 2.03 -12.91
CA GLN A 442 36.50 3.12 -12.94
C GLN A 442 37.32 3.14 -11.66
#